data_AF-A0A914L7J0-F1
#
_entry.id   AF-A0A914L7J0-F1
#
_cell.length_a   1.000
_cell.length_b   1.000
_cell.length_c   1.000
_cell.angle_alpha   90.00
_cell.angle_beta   90.00
_cell.angle_gamma   90.00
#
_symmetry.space_group_name_H-M   'P 1'
#
loop_
_entity.id
_entity.type
_entity.pdbx_description
1 polymer ?
#
loop_
_entity_poly.entity_id
_entity_poly.type
_entity_poly.pdbx_seq_one_letter_code
_entity_poly.pdbx_strand_id
1 'polypeptide(L)'
;MDIESLQFMAASKICAAPILFEYSTRPWKSPTGDLPYLITEEQETICDISRFVDFLRNSKQDIVLDNDLVPSQLCDFDAYSALLKQKIRPALLQTFWLDKYNYNSIIHNCYTQHLIFPYGLYYMEKKRSKANAAVKSTRKSQQQITMDAVQALNMLSAKLSDNKYFCGDKPCSLDALIFGYLAPLLKTPLPNDRLQLHLSATPNLVRFVESILIYAFK
;
A
#
# COMPACT_ATOMS: atom_id res chain seq x y z
N MET A 1 5.26 1.18 8.29
CA MET A 1 4.71 2.25 7.41
C MET A 1 4.91 1.93 5.92
N ASP A 2 5.42 0.75 5.55
CA ASP A 2 5.55 0.38 4.14
C ASP A 2 4.20 -0.03 3.55
N ILE A 3 3.86 0.57 2.41
CA ILE A 3 2.61 0.35 1.65
C ILE A 3 2.48 -1.14 1.31
N GLU A 4 3.52 -1.72 0.72
CA GLU A 4 3.51 -3.10 0.24
C GLU A 4 3.35 -4.09 1.41
N SER A 5 3.97 -3.83 2.57
CA SER A 5 3.79 -4.68 3.76
C SER A 5 2.34 -4.66 4.26
N LEU A 6 1.70 -3.49 4.23
CA LEU A 6 0.30 -3.37 4.62
C LEU A 6 -0.63 -4.09 3.64
N GLN A 7 -0.32 -4.08 2.34
CA GLN A 7 -1.07 -4.82 1.32
C GLN A 7 -0.99 -6.33 1.55
N PHE A 8 0.22 -6.86 1.83
CA PHE A 8 0.41 -8.28 2.12
C PHE A 8 -0.35 -8.70 3.39
N MET A 9 -0.25 -7.90 4.45
CA MET A 9 -0.99 -8.16 5.69
C MET A 9 -2.51 -8.12 5.45
N ALA A 10 -3.03 -7.08 4.81
CA ALA A 10 -4.45 -6.96 4.53
C ALA A 10 -4.97 -8.11 3.65
N ALA A 11 -4.27 -8.45 2.56
CA ALA A 11 -4.66 -9.54 1.68
C ALA A 11 -4.69 -10.90 2.39
N SER A 12 -3.68 -11.19 3.21
CA SER A 12 -3.65 -12.42 4.01
C SER A 12 -4.81 -12.52 5.01
N LYS A 13 -5.17 -11.40 5.66
CA LYS A 13 -6.21 -11.34 6.69
C LYS A 13 -7.60 -11.37 6.09
N ILE A 14 -7.79 -10.77 4.92
CA ILE A 14 -9.01 -10.88 4.11
C ILE A 14 -9.25 -12.33 3.72
N CYS A 15 -8.19 -13.00 3.26
CA CYS A 15 -8.22 -14.42 2.95
C CYS A 15 -8.43 -15.27 4.22
N ALA A 16 -8.00 -14.82 5.40
CA ALA A 16 -7.83 -15.67 6.60
C ALA A 16 -6.78 -16.79 6.39
N ALA A 17 -5.81 -16.53 5.52
CA ALA A 17 -4.72 -17.46 5.22
C ALA A 17 -3.84 -17.69 6.48
N PRO A 18 -3.38 -18.93 6.75
CA PRO A 18 -2.55 -19.28 7.90
C PRO A 18 -1.09 -18.85 7.68
N ILE A 19 -0.85 -17.57 7.45
CA ILE A 19 0.47 -17.00 7.22
C ILE A 19 1.02 -16.46 8.54
N LEU A 20 2.23 -16.91 8.88
CA LEU A 20 2.98 -16.37 10.01
C LEU A 20 3.61 -15.03 9.61
N PHE A 21 3.29 -13.97 10.36
CA PHE A 21 3.92 -12.66 10.18
C PHE A 21 5.09 -12.50 11.14
N GLU A 22 6.30 -12.40 10.59
CA GLU A 22 7.50 -12.05 11.36
C GLU A 22 7.89 -10.60 11.10
N TYR A 23 7.93 -9.80 12.17
CA TYR A 23 8.46 -8.44 12.10
C TYR A 23 9.99 -8.51 12.00
N SER A 24 10.52 -8.01 10.88
CA SER A 24 11.96 -7.98 10.63
C SER A 24 12.44 -6.56 10.38
N THR A 25 13.61 -6.25 10.95
CA THR A 25 14.34 -4.99 10.71
C THR A 25 15.49 -5.19 9.72
N ARG A 26 15.51 -6.35 9.02
CA ARG A 26 16.61 -6.81 8.17
C ARG A 26 16.17 -6.91 6.70
N PRO A 27 15.97 -5.80 6.00
CA PRO A 27 15.50 -5.78 4.62
C PRO A 27 16.48 -6.42 3.62
N TRP A 28 17.77 -6.53 3.95
CA TRP A 28 18.80 -7.17 3.11
C TRP A 28 18.67 -8.70 2.98
N LYS A 29 17.81 -9.34 3.78
CA LYS A 29 17.45 -10.76 3.58
C LYS A 29 16.55 -10.96 2.37
N SER A 30 15.82 -9.91 1.97
CA SER A 30 14.99 -9.94 0.77
C SER A 30 15.86 -9.85 -0.48
N PRO A 31 15.56 -10.59 -1.57
CA PRO A 31 16.29 -10.45 -2.83
C PRO A 31 16.18 -9.05 -3.43
N THR A 32 15.09 -8.33 -3.16
CA THR A 32 14.91 -6.93 -3.60
C THR A 32 15.60 -5.92 -2.68
N GLY A 33 16.02 -6.36 -1.49
CA GLY A 33 16.57 -5.51 -0.44
C GLY A 33 15.53 -4.60 0.22
N ASP A 34 14.24 -4.89 0.05
CA ASP A 34 13.10 -4.19 0.65
C ASP A 34 12.09 -5.21 1.21
N LEU A 35 11.32 -4.79 2.21
CA LEU A 35 10.21 -5.56 2.80
C LEU A 35 8.89 -5.12 2.13
N PRO A 36 7.86 -5.99 2.05
CA PRO A 36 7.78 -7.36 2.56
C PRO A 36 8.34 -8.40 1.57
N TYR A 37 8.63 -9.59 2.07
CA TYR A 37 8.83 -10.78 1.23
C TYR A 37 8.17 -11.98 1.91
N LEU A 38 7.62 -12.89 1.11
CA LEU A 38 7.13 -14.19 1.54
C LEU A 38 8.14 -15.26 1.10
N ILE A 39 8.41 -16.22 1.97
CA ILE A 39 9.12 -17.45 1.62
C ILE A 39 8.08 -18.57 1.61
N THR A 40 7.90 -19.24 0.47
CA THR A 40 7.03 -20.42 0.37
C THR A 40 7.76 -21.68 0.87
N GLU A 41 7.03 -22.76 1.10
CA GLU A 41 7.62 -24.07 1.45
C GLU A 41 8.60 -24.57 0.37
N GLU A 42 8.36 -24.18 -0.88
CA GLU A 42 9.20 -24.49 -2.04
C GLU A 42 10.44 -23.57 -2.16
N GLN A 43 10.73 -22.75 -1.14
CA GLN A 43 11.80 -21.75 -1.11
C GLN A 43 11.68 -20.64 -2.17
N GLU A 44 10.51 -20.47 -2.78
CA GLU A 44 10.28 -19.34 -3.66
C GLU A 44 10.07 -18.06 -2.85
N THR A 45 10.64 -16.95 -3.34
CA THR A 45 10.54 -15.64 -2.70
C THR A 45 9.60 -14.72 -3.46
N ILE A 46 8.50 -14.32 -2.82
CA ILE A 46 7.50 -13.43 -3.42
C ILE A 46 7.60 -12.05 -2.77
N CYS A 47 7.88 -11.03 -3.58
CA CYS A 47 8.03 -9.64 -3.11
C CYS A 47 6.98 -8.68 -3.67
N ASP A 48 6.24 -9.07 -4.71
CA ASP A 48 5.22 -8.22 -5.34
C ASP A 48 3.81 -8.67 -4.95
N ILE A 49 2.92 -7.69 -4.79
CA ILE A 49 1.55 -7.93 -4.37
C ILE A 49 0.77 -8.71 -5.42
N SER A 50 0.99 -8.45 -6.72
CA SER A 50 0.33 -9.20 -7.80
C SER A 50 0.65 -10.70 -7.71
N ARG A 51 1.95 -11.03 -7.61
CA ARG A 51 2.39 -12.42 -7.44
C ARG A 51 1.92 -13.04 -6.13
N PHE A 52 1.83 -12.25 -5.06
CA PHE A 52 1.30 -12.72 -3.78
C PHE A 52 -0.19 -13.06 -3.87
N VAL A 53 -0.98 -12.23 -4.55
CA VAL A 53 -2.40 -12.49 -4.80
C VAL A 53 -2.56 -13.73 -5.68
N ASP A 54 -1.75 -13.89 -6.73
CA ASP A 54 -1.79 -15.10 -7.57
C ASP A 54 -1.41 -16.36 -6.79
N PHE A 55 -0.43 -16.26 -5.88
CA PHE A 55 -0.09 -17.34 -4.96
C PHE A 55 -1.25 -17.70 -4.03
N LEU A 56 -1.94 -16.71 -3.45
CA LEU A 56 -3.11 -16.94 -2.60
C LEU A 56 -4.26 -17.58 -3.37
N ARG A 57 -4.52 -17.15 -4.61
CA ARG A 57 -5.56 -17.72 -5.49
C ARG A 57 -5.28 -19.18 -5.86
N ASN A 58 -4.01 -19.51 -6.12
CA ASN A 58 -3.59 -20.85 -6.53
C ASN A 58 -3.29 -21.79 -5.35
N SER A 59 -3.31 -21.28 -4.12
CA SER A 59 -3.04 -22.08 -2.93
C SER A 59 -4.13 -23.14 -2.74
N LYS A 60 -3.74 -24.40 -2.55
CA LYS A 60 -4.65 -25.56 -2.43
C LYS A 60 -5.41 -25.65 -1.11
N GLN A 61 -5.31 -24.64 -0.26
CA GLN A 61 -6.04 -24.60 1.02
C GLN A 61 -7.50 -24.21 0.76
N ASP A 62 -8.42 -24.56 1.66
CA ASP A 62 -9.88 -24.27 1.59
C ASP A 62 -10.23 -22.77 1.59
N ILE A 63 -9.24 -21.91 1.33
CA ILE A 63 -9.24 -20.49 1.53
C ILE A 63 -8.93 -19.83 0.19
N VAL A 64 -9.95 -19.72 -0.66
CA VAL A 64 -9.77 -19.15 -1.99
C VAL A 64 -10.17 -17.67 -1.97
N LEU A 65 -9.16 -16.82 -1.96
CA LEU A 65 -9.31 -15.39 -2.21
C LEU A 65 -9.99 -15.20 -3.58
N ASP A 66 -10.95 -14.28 -3.66
CA ASP A 66 -11.60 -13.86 -4.91
C ASP A 66 -12.48 -14.93 -5.60
N ASN A 67 -12.86 -16.02 -4.93
CA ASN A 67 -13.66 -17.10 -5.54
C ASN A 67 -15.03 -16.66 -6.08
N ASP A 68 -15.66 -15.69 -5.42
CA ASP A 68 -16.97 -15.16 -5.80
C ASP A 68 -16.88 -14.06 -6.88
N LEU A 69 -15.66 -13.70 -7.35
CA LEU A 69 -15.47 -12.59 -8.27
C LEU A 69 -15.73 -12.98 -9.72
N VAL A 70 -16.34 -12.04 -10.44
CA VAL A 70 -16.51 -12.13 -11.90
C VAL A 70 -15.15 -11.91 -12.57
N PRO A 71 -14.83 -12.58 -13.69
CA PRO A 71 -13.56 -12.39 -14.40
C PRO A 71 -13.24 -10.92 -14.74
N SER A 72 -14.25 -10.08 -14.98
CA SER A 72 -14.07 -8.63 -15.17
C SER A 72 -13.49 -7.93 -13.94
N GLN A 73 -13.89 -8.33 -12.74
CA GLN A 73 -13.38 -7.79 -11.48
C GLN A 73 -11.94 -8.26 -11.19
N LEU A 74 -11.55 -9.43 -11.70
CA LEU A 74 -10.15 -9.87 -11.65
C LEU A 74 -9.27 -8.98 -12.53
N CYS A 75 -9.73 -8.61 -13.74
CA CYS A 75 -9.02 -7.66 -14.59
C CYS A 75 -8.96 -6.24 -14.01
N ASP A 76 -10.00 -5.82 -13.26
CA ASP A 76 -10.01 -4.54 -12.55
C ASP A 76 -8.80 -4.44 -11.59
N PHE A 77 -8.35 -5.54 -10.97
CA PHE A 77 -7.19 -5.55 -10.09
C PHE A 77 -5.93 -4.98 -10.76
N ASP A 78 -5.59 -5.44 -11.96
CA ASP A 78 -4.40 -4.99 -12.68
C ASP A 78 -4.55 -3.54 -13.15
N ALA A 79 -5.75 -3.16 -13.60
CA ALA A 79 -6.04 -1.79 -14.01
C ALA A 79 -5.88 -0.80 -12.85
N TYR A 80 -6.45 -1.11 -11.69
CA TYR A 80 -6.29 -0.27 -10.49
C TYR A 80 -4.86 -0.32 -9.93
N SER A 81 -4.17 -1.47 -10.01
CA SER A 81 -2.75 -1.57 -9.64
C SER A 81 -1.89 -0.62 -10.46
N ALA A 82 -2.09 -0.57 -11.78
CA ALA A 82 -1.42 0.38 -12.66
C ALA A 82 -1.79 1.84 -12.31
N LEU A 83 -3.08 2.13 -12.09
CA LEU A 83 -3.56 3.47 -11.73
C LEU A 83 -2.91 3.97 -10.43
N LEU A 84 -2.91 3.15 -9.38
CA LEU A 84 -2.34 3.46 -8.08
C LEU A 84 -0.82 3.66 -8.18
N LYS A 85 -0.11 2.75 -8.88
CA LYS A 85 1.34 2.84 -9.11
C LYS A 85 1.72 4.11 -9.89
N GLN A 86 0.88 4.57 -10.82
CA GLN A 86 1.19 5.74 -11.66
C GLN A 86 0.76 7.08 -11.05
N LYS A 87 -0.38 7.13 -10.35
CA LYS A 87 -0.99 8.39 -9.88
C LYS A 87 -0.78 8.61 -8.38
N ILE A 88 -1.07 7.61 -7.55
CA ILE A 88 -1.05 7.76 -6.09
C ILE A 88 0.36 7.54 -5.52
N ARG A 89 1.09 6.51 -5.98
CA ARG A 89 2.43 6.18 -5.48
C ARG A 89 3.41 7.36 -5.58
N PRO A 90 3.53 8.11 -6.69
CA PRO A 90 4.44 9.26 -6.74
C PRO A 90 4.07 10.36 -5.76
N ALA A 91 2.77 10.61 -5.54
CA ALA A 91 2.31 11.61 -4.58
C ALA A 91 2.65 11.21 -3.14
N LEU A 92 2.45 9.94 -2.78
CA LEU A 92 2.85 9.44 -1.46
C LEU A 92 4.36 9.49 -1.25
N LEU A 93 5.15 9.11 -2.25
CA LEU A 93 6.60 9.21 -2.19
C LEU A 93 7.04 10.66 -1.97
N GLN A 94 6.36 11.60 -2.61
CA GLN A 94 6.65 13.00 -2.44
C GLN A 94 6.27 13.53 -1.04
N THR A 95 5.06 13.23 -0.57
CA THR A 95 4.58 13.65 0.75
C THR A 95 5.41 13.04 1.88
N PHE A 96 5.79 11.76 1.80
CA PHE A 96 6.52 11.09 2.89
C PHE A 96 8.04 11.28 2.83
N TRP A 97 8.66 11.24 1.65
CA TRP A 97 10.13 11.20 1.54
C TRP A 97 10.78 12.49 1.06
N LEU A 98 10.06 13.31 0.27
CA LEU A 98 10.61 14.54 -0.30
C LEU A 98 10.25 15.78 0.50
N ASP A 99 9.07 15.81 1.13
CA ASP A 99 8.71 16.86 2.06
C ASP A 99 9.57 16.78 3.33
N LYS A 100 10.40 17.81 3.55
CA LYS A 100 11.32 17.88 4.68
C LYS A 100 10.58 17.90 6.02
N TYR A 101 9.40 18.51 6.08
CA TYR A 101 8.65 18.63 7.33
C TYR A 101 8.09 17.28 7.76
N ASN A 102 7.40 16.58 6.86
CA ASN A 102 6.84 15.24 7.12
C ASN A 102 7.94 14.21 7.37
N TYR A 103 9.03 14.28 6.60
CA TYR A 103 10.15 13.37 6.73
C TYR A 103 10.81 13.46 8.10
N ASN A 104 11.19 14.67 8.54
CA ASN A 104 11.91 14.85 9.79
C ASN A 104 11.04 14.61 11.04
N SER A 105 9.75 14.94 10.96
CA SER A 105 8.84 14.82 12.11
C SER A 105 8.38 13.38 12.37
N ILE A 106 8.03 12.65 11.30
CA ILE A 106 7.33 11.36 11.41
C ILE A 106 8.19 10.25 10.82
N ILE A 107 8.48 10.31 9.52
CA ILE A 107 9.03 9.16 8.78
C ILE A 107 10.41 8.77 9.32
N HIS A 108 11.29 9.76 9.50
CA HIS A 108 12.62 9.52 10.04
C HIS A 108 12.55 8.80 11.40
N ASN A 109 11.73 9.29 12.32
CA ASN A 109 11.60 8.72 13.66
C ASN A 109 11.02 7.30 13.63
N CYS A 110 9.97 7.06 12.85
CA CYS A 110 9.35 5.74 12.75
C CYS A 110 10.29 4.65 12.21
N TYR A 111 11.17 4.97 11.24
CA TYR A 111 12.13 3.99 10.73
C TYR A 111 13.34 3.85 11.65
N THR A 112 13.90 4.95 12.16
CA THR A 112 15.10 4.92 13.00
C THR A 112 14.91 4.23 14.33
N GLN A 113 13.69 4.22 14.88
CA GLN A 113 13.35 3.45 16.10
C GLN A 113 13.60 1.95 15.96
N HIS A 114 13.57 1.41 14.73
CA HIS A 114 13.70 -0.02 14.47
C HIS A 114 15.03 -0.39 13.80
N LEU A 115 15.82 0.59 13.37
CA LEU A 115 17.05 0.37 12.63
C LEU A 115 18.27 0.62 13.50
N ILE A 116 19.26 -0.26 13.38
CA ILE A 116 20.51 -0.16 14.13
C ILE A 116 21.39 0.92 13.50
N PHE A 117 21.93 1.83 14.32
CA PHE A 117 22.95 2.79 13.88
C PHE A 117 24.27 2.05 13.54
N PRO A 118 24.95 2.34 12.42
CA PRO A 118 24.69 3.41 11.44
C PRO A 118 23.85 2.96 10.22
N TYR A 119 23.49 1.68 10.10
CA TYR A 119 22.76 1.14 8.95
C TYR A 119 21.46 1.89 8.68
N GLY A 120 20.76 2.32 9.74
CA GLY A 120 19.55 3.14 9.61
C GLY A 120 19.73 4.38 8.73
N LEU A 121 20.87 5.09 8.85
CA LEU A 121 21.15 6.27 8.03
C LEU A 121 21.32 5.91 6.55
N TYR A 122 22.10 4.86 6.27
CA TYR A 122 22.30 4.37 4.91
C TYR A 122 20.99 3.91 4.26
N TYR A 123 20.18 3.13 5.00
CA TYR A 123 18.91 2.61 4.51
C TYR A 123 17.92 3.73 4.20
N MET A 124 17.82 4.72 5.08
CA MET A 124 16.93 5.87 4.89
C MET A 124 17.35 6.71 3.69
N GLU A 125 18.65 6.99 3.52
CA GLU A 125 19.13 7.74 2.36
C GLU A 125 18.93 6.96 1.05
N LYS A 126 19.12 5.63 1.08
CA LYS A 126 18.83 4.76 -0.06
C LYS A 126 17.34 4.80 -0.45
N LYS A 127 16.42 4.67 0.51
CA LYS A 127 14.97 4.77 0.27
C LYS A 127 14.59 6.15 -0.26
N ARG A 128 15.14 7.21 0.32
CA ARG A 128 14.89 8.59 -0.11
C ARG A 128 15.41 8.86 -1.52
N SER A 129 16.59 8.36 -1.86
CA SER A 129 17.16 8.46 -3.20
C SER A 129 16.31 7.70 -4.23
N LYS A 130 15.86 6.47 -3.92
CA LYS A 130 14.91 5.72 -4.74
C LYS A 130 13.59 6.49 -4.94
N ALA A 131 13.03 7.05 -3.88
CA ALA A 131 11.79 7.84 -3.93
C ALA A 131 11.96 9.08 -4.83
N ASN A 132 13.08 9.80 -4.68
CA ASN A 132 13.41 10.95 -5.52
C ASN A 132 13.58 10.56 -7.00
N ALA A 133 14.23 9.43 -7.29
CA ALA A 133 14.37 8.92 -8.65
C ALA A 133 13.02 8.57 -9.28
N ALA A 134 12.11 7.93 -8.52
CA ALA A 134 10.77 7.58 -8.98
C ALA A 134 9.86 8.82 -9.22
N VAL A 135 9.98 9.85 -8.38
CA VAL A 135 9.26 11.11 -8.61
C VAL A 135 9.82 11.84 -9.83
N LYS A 136 11.16 11.90 -9.97
CA LYS A 136 11.82 12.51 -11.14
C LYS A 136 11.51 11.80 -12.45
N SER A 137 11.40 10.46 -12.45
CA SER A 137 11.07 9.69 -13.66
C SER A 137 9.67 10.01 -14.20
N THR A 138 8.77 10.49 -13.33
CA THR A 138 7.43 10.93 -13.72
C THR A 138 7.48 12.22 -14.58
N ARG A 139 8.56 13.01 -14.49
CA ARG A 139 8.77 14.28 -15.23
C ARG A 139 7.63 15.31 -15.04
N LYS A 140 6.92 15.22 -13.91
CA LYS A 140 5.80 16.11 -13.56
C LYS A 140 6.20 17.06 -12.44
N SER A 141 5.53 18.20 -12.38
CA SER A 141 5.66 19.11 -11.23
C SER A 141 4.94 18.56 -10.00
N GLN A 142 5.32 19.04 -8.81
CA GLN A 142 4.64 18.67 -7.57
C GLN A 142 3.12 18.93 -7.63
N GLN A 143 2.72 20.06 -8.20
CA GLN A 143 1.31 20.40 -8.36
C GLN A 143 0.58 19.42 -9.27
N GLN A 144 1.20 19.02 -10.38
CA GLN A 144 0.64 18.03 -11.30
C GLN A 144 0.51 16.65 -10.64
N ILE A 145 1.52 16.22 -9.87
CA ILE A 145 1.49 14.94 -9.15
C ILE A 145 0.35 14.94 -8.12
N THR A 146 0.20 16.04 -7.38
CA THR A 146 -0.88 16.19 -6.40
C THR A 146 -2.25 16.18 -7.08
N MET A 147 -2.41 16.91 -8.19
CA MET A 147 -3.66 16.95 -8.94
C MET A 147 -4.02 15.59 -9.54
N ASP A 148 -3.04 14.87 -10.07
CA ASP A 148 -3.18 13.50 -10.56
C ASP A 148 -3.65 12.53 -9.47
N ALA A 149 -3.10 12.66 -8.27
CA ALA A 149 -3.50 11.84 -7.13
C ALA A 149 -4.91 12.18 -6.64
N VAL A 150 -5.28 13.47 -6.57
CA VAL A 150 -6.64 13.91 -6.26
C VAL A 150 -7.65 13.38 -7.29
N GLN A 151 -7.32 13.43 -8.58
CA GLN A 151 -8.15 12.86 -9.62
C GLN A 151 -8.31 11.34 -9.44
N ALA A 152 -7.22 10.63 -9.10
CA ALA A 152 -7.28 9.20 -8.80
C ALA A 152 -8.16 8.89 -7.58
N LEU A 153 -8.08 9.68 -6.51
CA LEU A 153 -8.97 9.54 -5.35
C LEU A 153 -10.43 9.77 -5.73
N ASN A 154 -10.73 10.75 -6.58
CA ASN A 154 -12.09 10.98 -7.06
C ASN A 154 -12.61 9.80 -7.90
N MET A 155 -11.75 9.21 -8.75
CA MET A 155 -12.12 8.00 -9.51
C MET A 155 -12.39 6.80 -8.59
N LEU A 156 -11.57 6.61 -7.55
CA LEU A 156 -11.79 5.56 -6.55
C LEU A 156 -13.08 5.80 -5.76
N SER A 157 -13.33 7.04 -5.35
CA SER A 157 -14.57 7.44 -4.69
C SER A 157 -15.80 7.16 -5.56
N ALA A 158 -15.73 7.49 -6.85
CA ALA A 158 -16.81 7.24 -7.81
C ALA A 158 -17.04 5.74 -8.04
N LYS A 159 -15.98 4.92 -8.11
CA LYS A 159 -16.08 3.46 -8.23
C LYS A 159 -16.66 2.81 -6.98
N LEU A 160 -16.25 3.27 -5.79
CA LEU A 160 -16.77 2.75 -4.53
C LEU A 160 -18.25 3.10 -4.36
N SER A 161 -18.65 4.32 -4.74
CA SER A 161 -20.02 4.84 -4.59
C SER A 161 -20.52 4.66 -3.14
N ASP A 162 -21.64 3.98 -2.94
CA ASP A 162 -22.21 3.64 -1.63
C ASP A 162 -21.86 2.23 -1.14
N ASN A 163 -21.06 1.48 -1.91
CA ASN A 163 -20.66 0.13 -1.54
C ASN A 163 -19.68 0.15 -0.37
N LYS A 164 -19.71 -0.91 0.45
CA LYS A 164 -18.79 -1.06 1.58
C LYS A 164 -17.36 -1.36 1.12
N TYR A 165 -17.23 -2.16 0.06
CA TYR A 165 -15.97 -2.57 -0.55
C TYR A 165 -16.03 -2.41 -2.09
N PHE A 166 -14.89 -2.41 -2.77
CA PHE A 166 -14.82 -2.25 -4.23
C PHE A 166 -15.41 -3.45 -4.98
N CYS A 167 -15.44 -4.63 -4.34
CA CYS A 167 -16.04 -5.84 -4.87
C CYS A 167 -17.47 -6.12 -4.35
N GLY A 168 -18.10 -5.17 -3.67
CA GLY A 168 -19.45 -5.32 -3.11
C GLY A 168 -19.44 -5.51 -1.59
N ASP A 169 -20.03 -6.61 -1.10
CA ASP A 169 -20.26 -6.83 0.33
C ASP A 169 -19.12 -7.53 1.07
N LYS A 170 -18.28 -8.28 0.34
CA LYS A 170 -17.10 -8.97 0.90
C LYS A 170 -15.81 -8.26 0.47
N PRO A 171 -14.81 -8.17 1.36
CA PRO A 171 -13.50 -7.64 0.99
C PRO A 171 -12.78 -8.61 0.05
N CYS A 172 -12.09 -8.06 -0.95
CA CYS A 172 -11.36 -8.80 -1.99
C CYS A 172 -9.88 -8.37 -2.07
N SER A 173 -9.11 -8.99 -2.97
CA SER A 173 -7.70 -8.63 -3.20
C SER A 173 -7.50 -7.17 -3.62
N LEU A 174 -8.41 -6.62 -4.43
CA LEU A 174 -8.39 -5.21 -4.84
C LEU A 174 -8.55 -4.27 -3.64
N ASP A 175 -9.37 -4.65 -2.67
CA ASP A 175 -9.55 -3.86 -1.45
C ASP A 175 -8.27 -3.80 -0.63
N ALA A 176 -7.55 -4.92 -0.49
CA ALA A 176 -6.23 -4.94 0.18
C ALA A 176 -5.22 -4.01 -0.51
N LEU A 177 -5.20 -4.03 -1.84
CA LEU A 177 -4.31 -3.21 -2.66
C LEU A 177 -4.57 -1.71 -2.41
N ILE A 178 -5.83 -1.28 -2.56
CA ILE A 178 -6.24 0.13 -2.38
C ILE A 178 -6.02 0.55 -0.93
N PHE A 179 -6.42 -0.29 0.02
CA PHE A 179 -6.22 -0.06 1.45
C PHE A 179 -4.76 0.25 1.79
N GLY A 180 -3.81 -0.52 1.25
CA GLY A 180 -2.39 -0.32 1.51
C GLY A 180 -1.87 1.07 1.12
N TYR A 181 -2.47 1.71 0.11
CA TYR A 181 -2.13 3.08 -0.30
C TYR A 181 -2.88 4.13 0.52
N LEU A 182 -4.16 3.92 0.81
CA LEU A 182 -5.00 4.91 1.49
C LEU A 182 -4.78 4.97 3.00
N ALA A 183 -4.55 3.83 3.66
CA ALA A 183 -4.43 3.76 5.11
C ALA A 183 -3.22 4.55 5.65
N PRO A 184 -2.00 4.45 5.08
CA PRO A 184 -0.87 5.27 5.53
C PRO A 184 -1.14 6.76 5.33
N LEU A 185 -1.78 7.14 4.22
CA LEU A 185 -2.10 8.54 3.94
C LEU A 185 -3.12 9.10 4.94
N LEU A 186 -4.13 8.30 5.32
CA LEU A 186 -5.17 8.74 6.24
C LEU A 186 -4.71 8.76 7.70
N LYS A 187 -4.00 7.71 8.14
CA LYS A 187 -3.67 7.50 9.57
C LYS A 187 -2.35 8.14 10.02
N THR A 188 -1.48 8.54 9.09
CA THR A 188 -0.24 9.25 9.45
C THR A 188 -0.57 10.71 9.77
N PRO A 189 -0.15 11.27 10.92
CA PRO A 189 -0.48 12.65 11.29
C PRO A 189 0.37 13.67 10.52
N LEU A 190 0.14 13.83 9.21
CA LEU A 190 0.95 14.70 8.36
C LEU A 190 0.57 16.18 8.59
N PRO A 191 1.54 17.06 8.90
CA PRO A 191 1.26 18.49 9.02
C PRO A 191 0.87 19.11 7.67
N ASN A 192 -0.39 19.55 7.56
CA ASN A 192 -0.92 20.35 6.43
C ASN A 192 -0.73 19.75 5.03
N ASP A 193 -0.93 18.43 4.88
CA ASP A 193 -0.88 17.79 3.56
C ASP A 193 -2.21 17.94 2.80
N ARG A 194 -2.15 18.53 1.60
CA ARG A 194 -3.34 18.77 0.75
C ARG A 194 -4.03 17.47 0.33
N LEU A 195 -3.26 16.41 0.08
CA LEU A 195 -3.80 15.13 -0.36
C LEU A 195 -4.51 14.42 0.80
N GLN A 196 -3.94 14.47 2.00
CA GLN A 196 -4.59 13.97 3.21
C GLN A 196 -5.88 14.72 3.51
N LEU A 197 -5.89 16.06 3.41
CA LEU A 197 -7.10 16.85 3.60
C LEU A 197 -8.20 16.44 2.61
N HIS A 198 -7.86 16.29 1.33
CA HIS A 198 -8.82 15.83 0.31
C HIS A 198 -9.37 14.43 0.62
N LEU A 199 -8.50 13.48 1.01
CA LEU A 199 -8.93 12.14 1.40
C LEU A 199 -9.84 12.15 2.64
N SER A 200 -9.52 12.97 3.64
CA SER A 200 -10.34 13.11 4.84
C SER A 200 -11.72 13.73 4.56
N ALA A 201 -11.81 14.57 3.52
CA ALA A 201 -13.06 15.16 3.05
C ALA A 201 -13.92 14.20 2.22
N THR A 202 -13.40 13.03 1.84
CA THR A 202 -14.15 11.98 1.11
C THR A 202 -14.64 10.88 2.06
N PRO A 203 -15.88 10.95 2.57
CA PRO A 203 -16.34 10.10 3.67
C PRO A 203 -16.48 8.62 3.27
N ASN A 204 -16.78 8.32 2.01
CA ASN A 204 -16.86 6.94 1.52
C ASN A 204 -15.51 6.21 1.58
N LEU A 205 -14.42 6.86 1.14
CA LEU A 205 -13.08 6.29 1.21
C LEU A 205 -12.58 6.16 2.65
N VAL A 206 -12.91 7.12 3.52
CA VAL A 206 -12.60 7.03 4.96
C VAL A 206 -13.31 5.82 5.58
N ARG A 207 -14.62 5.67 5.34
CA ARG A 207 -15.41 4.53 5.82
C ARG A 207 -14.86 3.19 5.32
N PHE A 208 -14.42 3.15 4.06
CA PHE A 208 -13.77 1.97 3.47
C PHE A 208 -12.49 1.58 4.24
N VAL A 209 -11.58 2.53 4.47
CA VAL A 209 -10.33 2.28 5.20
C VAL A 209 -10.63 1.79 6.63
N GLU A 210 -11.58 2.41 7.33
CA GLU A 210 -11.97 2.00 8.67
C GLU A 210 -12.62 0.61 8.70
N SER A 211 -13.45 0.30 7.71
CA SER A 211 -14.09 -1.02 7.57
C SER A 211 -13.07 -2.13 7.41
N ILE A 212 -12.00 -1.92 6.64
CA ILE A 212 -10.93 -2.90 6.47
C ILE A 212 -10.06 -2.99 7.72
N LEU A 213 -9.76 -1.88 8.39
CA LEU A 213 -9.02 -1.90 9.66
C LEU A 213 -9.74 -2.77 10.70
N ILE A 214 -11.05 -2.58 10.86
CA ILE A 214 -11.87 -3.36 11.80
C ILE A 214 -11.95 -4.84 11.40
N TYR A 215 -11.96 -5.13 10.09
CA TYR A 215 -12.04 -6.50 9.59
C TYR A 215 -10.71 -7.26 9.76
N ALA A 216 -9.59 -6.64 9.36
CA ALA A 216 -8.31 -7.33 9.20
C ALA A 216 -7.35 -7.22 10.40
N PHE A 217 -7.50 -6.19 11.25
CA PHE A 217 -6.54 -5.83 12.30
C PHE A 217 -7.17 -5.71 13.70
N LYS A 218 -8.17 -6.55 13.98
CA LYS A 218 -8.82 -6.63 15.30
C LYS A 218 -7.89 -7.18 16.38
#